data_AF-A0A3D3DRI6-F1
#
_entry.id   AF-A0A3D3DRI6-F1
#
_cell.length_a   1.000
_cell.length_b   1.000
_cell.length_c   1.000
_cell.angle_alpha   90.00
_cell.angle_beta   90.00
_cell.angle_gamma   90.00
#
_symmetry.space_group_name_H-M   'P 1'
#
loop_
_entity.id
_entity.type
_entity.pdbx_description
1 polymer ?
#
loop_
_entity_poly.entity_id
_entity_poly.type
_entity_poly.pdbx_seq_one_letter_code
_entity_poly.pdbx_strand_id
1 'polypeptide(L)'
;IPVILLLTPRFAGVSQTVFASLLVLLGAFAQLYVLIIGGQAYPMDIFPGYIEKSTYYDGVVAGYAPSLPELVLGLGGIGLAALIALVAVRVLPFLPQGSVKQPAG
;
A
#
# COMPACT_ATOMS: atom_id res chain seq x y z
N ILE A 1 6.24 13.84 -5.56
CA ILE A 1 6.02 13.59 -7.01
C ILE A 1 4.53 13.48 -7.35
N PRO A 2 3.75 12.50 -6.83
CA PRO A 2 2.34 12.35 -7.21
C PRO A 2 1.47 13.57 -6.89
N VAL A 3 1.71 14.24 -5.77
CA VAL A 3 1.03 15.50 -5.41
C VAL A 3 1.18 16.58 -6.48
N ILE A 4 2.39 16.73 -7.04
CA ILE A 4 2.66 17.73 -8.08
C ILE A 4 1.92 17.37 -9.37
N LEU A 5 1.90 16.08 -9.73
CA LEU A 5 1.19 15.61 -10.93
C LEU A 5 -0.33 15.81 -10.82
N LEU A 6 -0.92 15.60 -9.64
CA LEU A 6 -2.36 15.70 -9.43
C LEU A 6 -2.86 17.14 -9.22
N LEU A 7 -2.04 18.02 -8.62
CA LEU A 7 -2.44 19.39 -8.28
C LEU A 7 -2.06 20.43 -9.33
N THR A 8 -1.32 20.04 -10.38
CA THR A 8 -0.95 20.98 -11.44
C THR A 8 -1.90 20.81 -12.64
N PRO A 9 -2.66 21.85 -13.04
CA PRO A 9 -3.68 21.74 -14.10
C PRO A 9 -3.10 21.38 -15.47
N ARG A 10 -1.81 21.64 -15.70
CA ARG A 10 -1.07 21.25 -16.92
C ARG A 10 -0.90 19.72 -17.06
N PHE A 11 -1.07 18.97 -15.97
CA PHE A 11 -0.88 17.52 -15.92
C PHE A 11 -2.18 16.76 -15.61
N ALA A 12 -3.36 17.38 -15.78
CA ALA A 12 -4.66 16.77 -15.49
C ALA A 12 -5.13 15.69 -16.50
N GLY A 13 -4.23 15.12 -17.29
CA GLY A 13 -4.57 14.08 -18.27
C GLY A 13 -4.68 12.69 -17.64
N VAL A 14 -5.42 11.79 -18.31
CA VAL A 14 -5.66 10.41 -17.84
C VAL A 14 -4.34 9.67 -17.59
N SER A 15 -3.38 9.80 -18.51
CA SER A 15 -2.07 9.14 -18.40
C SER A 15 -1.29 9.58 -17.15
N GLN A 16 -1.30 10.87 -16.86
CA GLN A 16 -0.62 11.45 -15.70
C GLN A 16 -1.28 11.03 -14.39
N THR A 17 -2.62 10.95 -14.35
CA THR A 17 -3.37 10.43 -13.20
C THR A 17 -3.03 8.97 -12.93
N VAL A 18 -2.98 8.13 -13.98
CA VAL A 18 -2.58 6.72 -13.83
C VAL A 18 -1.14 6.62 -13.31
N PHE A 19 -0.21 7.40 -13.87
CA PHE A 19 1.18 7.40 -13.43
C PHE A 19 1.32 7.88 -11.97
N ALA A 20 0.60 8.92 -11.57
CA ALA A 20 0.58 9.40 -10.20
C ALA A 20 0.04 8.32 -9.24
N SER A 21 -1.03 7.61 -9.59
CA SER A 21 -1.58 6.51 -8.80
C SER A 21 -0.60 5.35 -8.64
N LEU A 22 0.13 4.98 -9.70
CA LEU A 22 1.18 3.96 -9.63
C LEU A 22 2.31 4.37 -8.68
N LEU A 23 2.76 5.63 -8.75
CA LEU A 23 3.78 6.15 -7.84
C LEU A 23 3.32 6.15 -6.38
N VAL A 24 2.05 6.45 -6.11
CA VAL A 24 1.47 6.38 -4.76
C VAL A 24 1.48 4.93 -4.25
N LEU A 25 1.04 3.97 -5.08
CA LEU A 25 1.04 2.56 -4.72
C LEU A 25 2.44 2.05 -4.40
N LEU A 26 3.43 2.36 -5.26
CA LEU A 26 4.83 1.98 -5.04
C LEU A 26 5.37 2.60 -3.74
N GLY A 27 5.07 3.87 -3.47
CA GLY A 27 5.46 4.54 -2.23
C GLY A 27 4.83 3.90 -0.99
N ALA A 28 3.56 3.50 -1.07
CA ALA A 28 2.87 2.81 0.02
C ALA A 28 3.51 1.45 0.34
N PHE A 29 3.84 0.64 -0.68
CA PHE A 29 4.55 -0.62 -0.48
C PHE A 29 5.96 -0.42 0.09
N ALA A 30 6.70 0.59 -0.38
CA ALA A 30 8.00 0.93 0.16
C ALA A 30 7.91 1.35 1.64
N GLN A 31 6.89 2.11 2.01
CA GLN A 31 6.65 2.50 3.40
C GLN A 31 6.36 1.27 4.28
N LEU A 32 5.48 0.36 3.84
CA LEU A 32 5.20 -0.88 4.57
C LEU A 32 6.45 -1.75 4.70
N TYR A 33 7.25 -1.87 3.65
CA TYR A 33 8.52 -2.61 3.68
C TYR A 33 9.49 -2.04 4.72
N VAL A 34 9.75 -0.73 4.68
CA VAL A 34 10.66 -0.06 5.62
C VAL A 34 10.13 -0.17 7.05
N LEU A 35 8.82 -0.03 7.25
CA LEU A 35 8.21 -0.13 8.57
C LEU A 35 8.36 -1.53 9.17
N ILE A 36 8.01 -2.57 8.40
CA ILE A 36 8.00 -3.96 8.89
C ILE A 36 9.42 -4.48 9.03
N ILE A 37 10.22 -4.41 7.96
CA ILE A 37 11.57 -4.99 7.93
C ILE A 37 12.54 -4.14 8.75
N GLY A 38 12.44 -2.81 8.67
CA GLY A 38 13.28 -1.91 9.47
C GLY A 38 13.02 -2.06 10.97
N GLY A 39 11.75 -2.21 11.38
CA GLY A 39 11.39 -2.44 12.77
C GLY A 39 11.87 -3.79 13.33
N GLN A 40 11.98 -4.82 12.49
CA GLN A 40 12.50 -6.14 12.88
C GLN A 40 14.03 -6.21 12.86
N ALA A 41 14.68 -5.51 11.93
CA ALA A 41 16.14 -5.55 11.77
C ALA A 41 16.89 -4.68 12.80
N TYR A 42 16.27 -3.62 13.30
CA TYR A 42 16.82 -2.72 14.32
C TYR A 42 15.83 -2.56 15.48
N PRO A 43 15.60 -3.61 16.28
CA PRO A 43 14.74 -3.54 17.45
C PRO A 43 15.32 -2.53 18.44
N MET A 44 14.51 -1.53 18.81
CA MET A 44 14.90 -0.53 19.80
C MET A 44 14.72 -1.12 21.19
N ASP A 45 15.65 -0.81 22.10
CA ASP A 45 15.59 -1.26 23.49
C ASP A 45 14.57 -0.39 24.25
N ILE A 46 13.34 -0.89 24.40
CA ILE A 46 12.19 -0.11 24.90
C ILE A 46 12.24 0.02 26.45
N PHE A 47 13.00 -0.86 27.13
CA PHE A 47 13.11 -0.90 28.59
C PHE A 47 14.56 -0.76 29.07
N PRO A 48 15.12 0.46 29.08
CA PRO A 48 16.49 0.68 29.52
C PRO A 48 16.67 0.25 31.00
N GLY A 49 17.53 -0.74 31.24
CA GLY A 49 17.83 -1.26 32.57
C GLY A 49 17.07 -2.53 33.00
N TYR A 50 16.16 -3.04 32.17
CA TYR A 50 15.49 -4.32 32.38
C TYR A 50 15.82 -5.28 31.24
N ILE A 51 16.59 -6.34 31.53
CA ILE A 51 17.00 -7.33 30.53
C ILE A 51 15.91 -8.41 30.43
N GLU A 52 15.02 -8.27 29.46
CA GLU A 52 14.12 -9.35 29.05
C GLU A 52 14.90 -10.38 28.21
N LYS A 53 15.48 -11.40 28.87
CA LYS A 53 16.14 -12.51 28.17
C LYS A 53 15.09 -13.47 27.59
N SER A 54 14.78 -13.31 26.31
CA SER A 54 14.07 -14.34 25.53
C SER A 54 15.07 -15.17 24.73
N THR A 55 14.97 -16.50 24.80
CA THR A 55 15.82 -17.45 24.05
C THR A 55 15.57 -17.40 22.52
N TYR A 56 14.60 -16.59 22.04
CA TYR A 56 14.20 -16.50 20.64
C TYR A 56 14.54 -15.11 20.08
N TYR A 57 15.61 -15.03 19.26
CA TYR A 57 16.10 -13.85 18.53
C TYR A 57 16.66 -12.67 19.36
N ASP A 58 17.46 -12.96 20.37
CA ASP A 58 18.24 -11.96 21.11
C ASP A 58 19.37 -11.37 20.22
N GLY A 59 19.14 -10.18 19.66
CA GLY A 59 20.18 -9.28 19.14
C GLY A 59 20.80 -9.60 17.76
N VAL A 60 20.30 -10.60 17.02
CA VAL A 60 20.83 -10.90 15.67
C VAL A 60 20.12 -10.04 14.63
N VAL A 61 20.90 -9.22 13.90
CA VAL A 61 20.44 -8.58 12.66
C VAL A 61 20.09 -9.68 11.67
N ALA A 62 18.81 -10.07 11.64
CA ALA A 62 18.31 -11.03 10.68
C ALA A 62 18.24 -10.33 9.32
N GLY A 63 19.23 -10.58 8.46
CA GLY A 63 19.21 -10.09 7.08
C GLY A 63 17.95 -10.60 6.38
N TYR A 64 17.09 -9.68 5.93
CA TYR A 64 15.92 -10.02 5.14
C TYR A 64 16.33 -10.30 3.69
N ALA A 65 16.15 -11.55 3.24
CA ALA A 65 16.28 -11.93 1.85
C ALA A 65 14.89 -12.30 1.31
N PRO A 66 14.35 -11.56 0.33
CA PRO A 66 13.04 -11.86 -0.22
C PRO A 66 13.02 -13.26 -0.84
N SER A 67 12.05 -14.06 -0.44
CA SER A 67 11.87 -15.43 -0.88
C SER A 67 10.77 -15.54 -1.95
N LEU A 68 10.87 -16.60 -2.76
CA LEU A 68 9.94 -16.87 -3.86
C LEU A 68 8.47 -16.99 -3.39
N PRO A 69 8.16 -17.64 -2.25
CA PRO A 69 6.80 -17.68 -1.70
C PRO A 69 6.26 -16.29 -1.32
N GLU A 70 7.08 -15.39 -0.79
CA GLU A 70 6.65 -14.04 -0.42
C GLU A 70 6.26 -13.21 -1.65
N LEU A 71 7.00 -13.38 -2.75
CA LEU A 71 6.68 -12.72 -4.01
C LEU A 71 5.36 -13.25 -4.59
N VAL A 72 5.16 -14.57 -4.58
CA VAL A 72 3.89 -15.19 -5.01
C VAL A 72 2.73 -14.75 -4.12
N LEU A 73 2.93 -14.65 -2.81
CA LEU A 73 1.91 -14.18 -1.87
C LEU A 73 1.56 -12.71 -2.13
N GLY A 74 2.55 -11.84 -2.36
CA GLY A 74 2.34 -10.44 -2.71
C GLY A 74 1.54 -10.27 -4.01
N LEU A 75 1.91 -10.99 -5.07
CA LEU A 75 1.18 -10.99 -6.33
C LEU A 75 -0.24 -11.57 -6.17
N GLY A 76 -0.40 -12.63 -5.37
CA GLY A 76 -1.69 -13.21 -5.04
C GLY A 76 -2.62 -12.22 -4.34
N GLY A 77 -2.08 -11.41 -3.42
CA GLY A 77 -2.83 -10.33 -2.76
C GLY A 77 -3.34 -9.27 -3.74
N ILE A 78 -2.50 -8.84 -4.70
CA ILE A 78 -2.91 -7.89 -5.75
C ILE A 78 -4.02 -8.49 -6.62
N GLY A 79 -3.86 -9.75 -7.04
CA GLY A 79 -4.86 -10.46 -7.85
C GLY A 79 -6.19 -10.61 -7.12
N LEU A 80 -6.15 -10.98 -5.84
CA LEU A 80 -7.34 -11.10 -4.99
C LEU A 80 -8.05 -9.76 -4.80
N ALA A 81 -7.31 -8.67 -4.58
CA ALA A 81 -7.89 -7.34 -4.47
C ALA A 81 -8.61 -6.92 -5.76
N ALA A 82 -8.01 -7.17 -6.92
CA ALA A 82 -8.62 -6.91 -8.23
C ALA A 82 -9.88 -7.78 -8.46
N LEU A 83 -9.84 -9.06 -8.05
CA LEU A 83 -10.98 -9.96 -8.13
C LEU A 83 -12.16 -9.44 -7.29
N ILE A 84 -11.90 -9.06 -6.04
CA ILE A 84 -12.92 -8.49 -5.15
C ILE A 84 -13.50 -7.21 -5.75
N ALA A 85 -12.65 -6.31 -6.27
CA ALA A 85 -13.12 -5.08 -6.92
C ALA A 85 -14.01 -5.38 -8.13
N LEU A 86 -13.65 -6.35 -8.97
CA LEU A 86 -14.44 -6.77 -10.11
C LEU A 86 -15.80 -7.34 -9.70
N VAL A 87 -15.82 -8.22 -8.70
CA VAL A 87 -17.07 -8.79 -8.15
C VAL A 87 -17.94 -7.70 -7.56
N ALA A 88 -17.36 -6.78 -6.78
CA ALA A 88 -18.08 -5.67 -6.18
C ALA A 88 -18.75 -4.80 -7.26
N VAL A 89 -18.03 -4.41 -8.30
CA VAL A 89 -18.57 -3.60 -9.42
C VAL A 89 -19.69 -4.33 -10.16
N ARG A 90 -19.65 -5.67 -10.21
CA ARG A 90 -20.69 -6.48 -10.86
C ARG A 90 -21.94 -6.70 -10.01
N VAL A 91 -21.77 -6.82 -8.70
CA VAL A 91 -22.85 -7.20 -7.78
C VAL A 91 -23.53 -5.99 -7.14
N LEU A 92 -22.79 -4.91 -6.89
CA LEU A 92 -23.30 -3.72 -6.20
C LEU A 92 -23.68 -2.62 -7.20
N PRO A 93 -24.76 -1.86 -6.96
CA PRO A 93 -25.10 -0.68 -7.74
C PRO A 93 -24.12 0.46 -7.43
N PHE A 94 -22.95 0.46 -8.09
CA PHE A 94 -21.90 1.48 -7.91
C PHE A 94 -22.26 2.85 -8.47
N LEU A 95 -23.12 2.89 -9.50
CA LEU A 95 -23.57 4.13 -10.10
C LEU A 95 -24.86 4.61 -9.42
N PRO A 96 -24.96 5.90 -9.07
CA PRO A 96 -26.20 6.45 -8.55
C PRO A 96 -27.30 6.33 -9.61
N GLN A 97 -28.42 5.72 -9.21
CA GLN A 97 -29.57 5.48 -10.09
C GLN A 97 -30.61 6.62 -10.07
N GLY A 98 -30.31 7.71 -9.36
CA GLY A 98 -31.16 8.90 -9.29
C GLY A 98 -30.89 9.87 -10.42
N SER A 99 -31.93 10.51 -10.94
CA SER A 99 -31.81 11.63 -11.87
C SER A 99 -31.01 12.77 -11.23
N VAL A 100 -29.92 13.16 -11.89
CA VAL A 100 -29.20 14.39 -11.54
C VAL A 100 -30.18 15.54 -11.72
N LYS A 101 -30.52 16.22 -10.62
CA LYS A 101 -31.37 17.42 -10.68
C LYS A 101 -30.56 18.52 -11.36
N GLN A 102 -30.73 18.66 -12.67
CA GLN A 102 -30.15 19.76 -13.44
C GLN A 102 -30.66 21.07 -12.82
N PRO A 103 -29.78 21.98 -12.34
CA PRO A 103 -30.24 23.29 -11.92
C PRO A 103 -30.86 23.98 -13.13
N ALA A 104 -32.11 24.41 -12.98
CA ALA A 104 -32.81 25.18 -13.99
C ALA A 104 -32.04 26.48 -14.23
N GLY A 105 -31.50 26.65 -15.43
CA GLY A 105 -30.85 27.85 -15.93
C GLY A 105 -31.14 27.97 -17.41
#